data_AF-A0A1B9VJQ4-F1
#
_entry.id   AF-A0A1B9VJQ4-F1
#
_cell.length_a   1.000
_cell.length_b   1.000
_cell.length_c   1.000
_cell.angle_alpha   90.00
_cell.angle_beta   90.00
_cell.angle_gamma   90.00
#
_symmetry.space_group_name_H-M   'P 1'
#
loop_
_entity.id
_entity.type
_entity.pdbx_description
1 polymer ?
#
loop_
_entity_poly.entity_id
_entity_poly.type
_entity_poly.pdbx_seq_one_letter_code
_entity_poly.pdbx_strand_id
1 'polypeptide(L)'
;MWVKFQWETVLAGGLGLMGGIFVILSTREHIQANREDAVNRELDPVDRLLRVTDRTIKDAQEHIGKARKTLLATPYAESGKVENNWNNIRVDVKGAVSHSNQAQTIAANTDFPRSLRDAAKEIVEKTKPLGEQKYTTTTSPAETLEAIENIANSLIAANEELRSERQAYASILLNR
;
A
#
# COMPACT_ATOMS: atom_id res chain seq x y z
N MET A 1 2.07 75.79 6.74
CA MET A 1 0.76 75.12 6.70
C MET A 1 1.04 73.65 6.40
N TRP A 2 1.08 72.79 7.43
CA TRP A 2 1.45 71.39 7.29
C TRP A 2 0.27 70.59 6.72
N VAL A 3 0.52 69.87 5.62
CA VAL A 3 -0.46 69.07 4.89
C VAL A 3 -0.89 67.89 5.76
N LYS A 4 -2.20 67.74 5.99
CA LYS A 4 -2.81 66.62 6.71
C LYS A 4 -2.51 65.32 5.96
N PHE A 5 -1.51 64.56 6.40
CA PHE A 5 -1.17 63.26 5.84
C PHE A 5 -2.27 62.25 6.17
N GLN A 6 -2.95 61.73 5.13
CA GLN A 6 -4.12 60.86 5.25
C GLN A 6 -3.70 59.42 5.59
N TRP A 7 -3.45 59.16 6.88
CA TRP A 7 -3.15 57.83 7.42
C TRP A 7 -4.22 56.77 7.10
N GLU A 8 -5.47 57.20 6.94
CA GLU A 8 -6.60 56.35 6.61
C GLU A 8 -6.46 55.69 5.23
N THR A 9 -5.85 56.37 4.26
CA THR A 9 -5.62 55.83 2.91
C THR A 9 -4.49 54.79 2.90
N VAL A 10 -3.46 54.99 3.73
CA VAL A 10 -2.33 54.05 3.87
C VAL A 10 -2.78 52.77 4.58
N LEU A 11 -3.61 52.89 5.62
CA LEU A 11 -4.19 51.74 6.33
C LEU A 11 -5.20 50.99 5.47
N ALA A 12 -6.05 51.68 4.71
CA ALA A 12 -6.96 51.05 3.76
C ALA A 12 -6.20 50.32 2.62
N GLY A 13 -5.11 50.90 2.11
CA GLY A 13 -4.23 50.26 1.14
C GLY A 13 -3.51 49.02 1.69
N GLY A 14 -3.05 49.07 2.94
CA GLY A 14 -2.40 47.94 3.62
C GLY A 14 -3.37 46.79 3.92
N LEU A 15 -4.59 47.09 4.39
CA LEU A 15 -5.62 46.09 4.63
C LEU A 15 -6.15 45.47 3.32
N GLY A 16 -6.24 46.25 2.25
CA GLY A 16 -6.58 45.74 0.92
C GLY A 16 -5.53 44.80 0.35
N LEU A 17 -4.24 45.11 0.53
CA LEU A 17 -3.13 44.23 0.13
C LEU A 17 -3.08 42.94 0.96
N MET A 18 -3.28 43.04 2.28
CA MET A 18 -3.32 41.86 3.16
C MET A 18 -4.53 40.96 2.86
N GLY A 19 -5.70 41.55 2.56
CA GLY A 19 -6.86 40.81 2.08
C GLY A 19 -6.62 40.13 0.73
N GLY A 20 -5.96 40.81 -0.21
CA GLY A 20 -5.57 40.23 -1.50
C GLY A 20 -4.58 39.07 -1.36
N ILE A 21 -3.57 39.21 -0.50
CA ILE A 21 -2.59 38.14 -0.21
C ILE A 21 -3.29 36.95 0.45
N PHE A 22 -4.21 37.19 1.39
CA PHE A 22 -4.99 36.13 2.05
C PHE A 22 -5.90 35.37 1.07
N VAL A 23 -6.58 36.06 0.15
CA VAL A 23 -7.38 35.41 -0.90
C VAL A 23 -6.48 34.59 -1.83
N ILE A 24 -5.31 35.09 -2.19
CA ILE A 24 -4.36 34.35 -3.04
C ILE A 24 -3.84 33.09 -2.32
N LEU A 25 -3.50 33.20 -1.03
CA LEU A 25 -3.01 32.06 -0.23
C LEU A 25 -4.10 31.01 -0.02
N SER A 26 -5.30 31.42 0.40
CA SER A 26 -6.44 30.49 0.57
C SER A 26 -6.86 29.83 -0.74
N THR A 27 -6.82 30.57 -1.86
CA THR A 27 -7.09 30.00 -3.18
C THR A 27 -6.00 29.01 -3.59
N ARG A 28 -4.73 29.27 -3.28
CA ARG A 28 -3.63 28.33 -3.51
C ARG A 28 -3.79 27.07 -2.67
N GLU A 29 -4.15 27.20 -1.40
CA GLU A 29 -4.43 26.07 -0.52
C GLU A 29 -5.61 25.23 -1.02
N HIS A 30 -6.70 25.87 -1.47
CA HIS A 30 -7.82 25.16 -2.08
C HIS A 30 -7.46 24.48 -3.40
N ILE A 31 -6.65 25.11 -4.26
CA ILE A 31 -6.17 24.49 -5.49
C ILE A 31 -5.27 23.29 -5.19
N GLN A 32 -4.39 23.42 -4.20
CA GLN A 32 -3.48 22.35 -3.79
C GLN A 32 -4.25 21.17 -3.17
N ALA A 33 -5.20 21.43 -2.28
CA ALA A 33 -6.07 20.41 -1.69
C ALA A 33 -6.89 19.69 -2.77
N ASN A 34 -7.47 20.43 -3.73
CA ASN A 34 -8.21 19.82 -4.85
C ASN A 34 -7.31 18.97 -5.76
N ARG A 35 -6.04 19.35 -5.95
CA ARG A 35 -5.06 18.55 -6.70
C ARG A 35 -4.71 17.27 -5.93
N GLU A 36 -4.44 17.37 -4.64
CA GLU A 36 -4.15 16.21 -3.78
C GLU A 36 -5.34 15.23 -3.76
N ASP A 37 -6.57 15.72 -3.67
CA ASP A 37 -7.78 14.90 -3.76
C ASP A 37 -7.93 14.21 -5.11
N ALA A 38 -7.61 14.89 -6.22
CA ALA A 38 -7.64 14.30 -7.55
C ALA A 38 -6.60 13.18 -7.69
N VAL A 39 -5.37 13.41 -7.21
CA VAL A 39 -4.30 12.41 -7.19
C VAL A 39 -4.70 11.20 -6.34
N ASN A 40 -5.28 11.43 -5.16
CA ASN A 40 -5.73 10.35 -4.29
C ASN A 40 -6.85 9.52 -4.93
N ARG A 41 -7.76 10.12 -5.71
CA ARG A 41 -8.79 9.37 -6.46
C ARG A 41 -8.19 8.54 -7.58
N GLU A 42 -7.18 9.05 -8.28
CA GLU A 42 -6.51 8.34 -9.36
C GLU A 42 -5.69 7.14 -8.83
N LEU A 43 -5.08 7.29 -7.66
CA LEU A 43 -4.27 6.25 -7.02
C LEU A 43 -5.06 5.30 -6.09
N ASP A 44 -6.33 5.57 -5.85
CA ASP A 44 -7.21 4.76 -4.98
C ASP A 44 -7.21 3.25 -5.31
N PRO A 45 -7.20 2.80 -6.59
CA PRO A 45 -7.02 1.38 -6.91
C PRO A 45 -5.70 0.80 -6.37
N VAL A 46 -4.61 1.57 -6.47
CA VAL A 46 -3.27 1.19 -6.00
C VAL A 46 -3.23 1.15 -4.49
N ASP A 47 -3.80 2.15 -3.82
CA ASP A 47 -3.87 2.22 -2.37
C ASP A 47 -4.75 1.11 -1.79
N ARG A 48 -5.80 0.70 -2.50
CA ARG A 48 -6.57 -0.52 -2.16
C ARG A 48 -5.71 -1.76 -2.27
N LEU A 49 -4.94 -1.93 -3.35
CA LEU A 49 -4.07 -3.09 -3.50
C LEU A 49 -3.04 -3.14 -2.37
N LEU A 50 -2.32 -2.04 -2.11
CA LEU A 50 -1.36 -1.91 -1.01
C LEU A 50 -1.98 -2.30 0.34
N ARG A 51 -3.15 -1.73 0.66
CA ARG A 51 -3.82 -1.97 1.96
C ARG A 51 -4.13 -3.44 2.18
N VAL A 52 -4.58 -4.14 1.15
CA VAL A 52 -4.94 -5.54 1.36
C VAL A 52 -3.73 -6.45 1.31
N THR A 53 -2.73 -6.17 0.46
CA THR A 53 -1.43 -6.84 0.54
C THR A 53 -0.80 -6.69 1.93
N ASP A 54 -0.85 -5.49 2.53
CA ASP A 54 -0.35 -5.25 3.90
C ASP A 54 -1.05 -6.13 4.94
N ARG A 55 -2.38 -6.30 4.84
CA ARG A 55 -3.13 -7.21 5.73
C ARG A 55 -2.68 -8.65 5.54
N THR A 56 -2.56 -9.10 4.30
CA THR A 56 -2.11 -10.46 4.00
C THR A 56 -0.72 -10.74 4.53
N ILE A 57 0.22 -9.81 4.35
CA ILE A 57 1.57 -9.90 4.92
C ILE A 57 1.50 -10.03 6.44
N LYS A 58 0.71 -9.17 7.10
CA LYS A 58 0.57 -9.18 8.55
C LYS A 58 0.00 -10.50 9.07
N ASP A 59 -1.07 -11.00 8.44
CA ASP A 59 -1.71 -12.25 8.83
C ASP A 59 -0.74 -13.43 8.62
N ALA A 60 -0.02 -13.46 7.50
CA ALA A 60 1.00 -14.46 7.23
C ALA A 60 2.12 -14.43 8.29
N GLN A 61 2.64 -13.26 8.64
CA GLN A 61 3.68 -13.12 9.67
C GLN A 61 3.18 -13.56 11.06
N GLU A 62 1.94 -13.24 11.44
CA GLU A 62 1.36 -13.67 12.70
C GLU A 62 1.27 -15.19 12.78
N HIS A 63 0.80 -15.83 11.72
CA HIS A 63 0.67 -17.28 11.65
C HIS A 63 2.03 -17.99 11.62
N ILE A 64 3.02 -17.46 10.88
CA ILE A 64 4.42 -17.92 10.90
C ILE A 64 4.96 -17.86 12.34
N GLY A 65 4.75 -16.74 13.04
CA GLY A 65 5.20 -16.57 14.42
C GLY A 65 4.57 -17.58 15.39
N LYS A 66 3.27 -17.88 15.23
CA LYS A 66 2.58 -18.92 16.00
C LYS A 66 3.16 -20.31 15.70
N ALA A 67 3.31 -20.65 14.42
CA ALA A 67 3.85 -21.94 13.99
C ALA A 67 5.28 -22.17 14.51
N ARG A 68 6.15 -21.15 14.43
CA ARG A 68 7.52 -21.22 14.96
C ARG A 68 7.55 -21.49 16.46
N LYS A 69 6.70 -20.81 17.25
CA LYS A 69 6.59 -21.06 18.70
C LYS A 69 6.13 -22.49 19.00
N THR A 70 5.14 -23.00 18.26
CA THR A 70 4.65 -24.37 18.43
C THR A 70 5.70 -25.41 18.06
N LEU A 71 6.47 -25.18 16.99
CA LEU A 71 7.56 -26.07 16.58
C LEU A 71 8.66 -26.16 17.66
N LEU A 72 9.05 -25.01 18.22
CA LEU A 72 10.05 -24.95 19.29
C LEU A 72 9.57 -25.61 20.59
N ALA A 73 8.28 -25.51 20.90
CA ALA A 73 7.70 -26.09 22.11
C ALA A 73 7.46 -27.61 22.00
N THR A 74 7.15 -28.11 20.80
CA THR A 74 6.78 -29.51 20.56
C THR A 74 7.35 -30.01 19.21
N PRO A 75 8.63 -30.42 19.17
CA PRO A 75 9.34 -30.68 17.91
C PRO A 75 8.82 -31.85 17.07
N TYR A 76 8.08 -32.79 17.65
CA TYR A 76 7.74 -34.08 16.99
C TYR A 76 6.26 -34.51 17.09
N ALA A 77 5.42 -33.82 17.86
CA ALA A 77 4.10 -34.35 18.25
C ALA A 77 2.90 -33.83 17.44
N GLU A 78 3.03 -32.77 16.62
CA GLU A 78 1.84 -32.07 16.09
C GLU A 78 1.97 -31.61 14.63
N SER A 79 2.45 -32.48 13.73
CA SER A 79 2.40 -32.23 12.28
C SER A 79 1.00 -31.79 11.82
N GLY A 80 -0.06 -32.37 12.39
CA GLY A 80 -1.45 -32.01 12.09
C GLY A 80 -1.90 -30.63 12.60
N LYS A 81 -1.30 -30.05 13.65
CA LYS A 81 -1.63 -28.67 14.06
C LYS A 81 -0.90 -27.63 13.21
N VAL A 82 0.32 -27.93 12.77
CA VAL A 82 1.03 -27.12 11.78
C VAL A 82 0.26 -27.14 10.45
N GLU A 83 -0.27 -28.29 10.04
CA GLU A 83 -1.09 -28.45 8.84
C GLU A 83 -2.44 -27.71 8.92
N ASN A 84 -3.10 -27.71 10.09
CA ASN A 84 -4.34 -26.93 10.29
C ASN A 84 -4.09 -25.42 10.31
N ASN A 85 -3.03 -24.96 10.99
CA ASN A 85 -2.61 -23.55 10.91
C ASN A 85 -2.24 -23.17 9.47
N TRP A 86 -1.63 -24.10 8.73
CA TRP A 86 -1.30 -23.93 7.32
C TRP A 86 -2.55 -23.81 6.44
N ASN A 87 -3.57 -24.66 6.62
CA ASN A 87 -4.82 -24.53 5.88
C ASN A 87 -5.52 -23.19 6.18
N ASN A 88 -5.40 -22.66 7.40
CA ASN A 88 -5.90 -21.33 7.74
C ASN A 88 -5.12 -20.23 7.00
N ILE A 89 -3.77 -20.27 7.00
CA ILE A 89 -2.93 -19.36 6.19
C ILE A 89 -3.33 -19.44 4.72
N ARG A 90 -3.49 -20.65 4.18
CA ARG A 90 -3.87 -20.87 2.79
C ARG A 90 -5.25 -20.31 2.50
N VAL A 91 -6.23 -20.43 3.40
CA VAL A 91 -7.57 -19.85 3.23
C VAL A 91 -7.53 -18.32 3.32
N ASP A 92 -6.81 -17.76 4.29
CA ASP A 92 -6.68 -16.31 4.49
C ASP A 92 -5.94 -15.66 3.30
N VAL A 93 -4.86 -16.30 2.84
CA VAL A 93 -4.08 -15.83 1.69
C VAL A 93 -4.75 -16.14 0.35
N LYS A 94 -5.50 -17.24 0.21
CA LYS A 94 -6.39 -17.45 -0.95
C LYS A 94 -7.53 -16.43 -0.97
N GLY A 95 -7.99 -15.97 0.20
CA GLY A 95 -8.83 -14.78 0.33
C GLY A 95 -8.13 -13.53 -0.23
N ALA A 96 -6.82 -13.40 0.00
CA ALA A 96 -6.00 -12.35 -0.61
C ALA A 96 -5.79 -12.51 -2.12
N VAL A 97 -5.89 -13.72 -2.70
CA VAL A 97 -5.94 -13.91 -4.17
C VAL A 97 -7.16 -13.23 -4.80
N SER A 98 -8.18 -12.87 -4.02
CA SER A 98 -9.26 -11.96 -4.47
C SER A 98 -8.75 -10.54 -4.83
N HIS A 99 -7.47 -10.22 -4.56
CA HIS A 99 -6.77 -9.04 -5.13
C HIS A 99 -6.35 -9.21 -6.58
N SER A 100 -6.60 -10.37 -7.19
CA SER A 100 -6.46 -10.53 -8.64
C SER A 100 -7.30 -9.48 -9.37
N ASN A 101 -8.49 -9.11 -8.89
CA ASN A 101 -9.28 -8.09 -9.57
C ASN A 101 -8.66 -6.70 -9.48
N GLN A 102 -8.10 -6.28 -8.32
CA GLN A 102 -7.50 -4.94 -8.19
C GLN A 102 -6.18 -4.86 -8.94
N ALA A 103 -5.30 -5.86 -8.80
CA ALA A 103 -4.04 -5.92 -9.52
C ALA A 103 -4.25 -6.05 -11.03
N GLN A 104 -5.22 -6.85 -11.49
CA GLN A 104 -5.60 -6.91 -12.92
C GLN A 104 -6.21 -5.60 -13.41
N THR A 105 -7.02 -4.92 -12.59
CA THR A 105 -7.57 -3.59 -12.93
C THR A 105 -6.46 -2.58 -13.14
N ILE A 106 -5.47 -2.54 -12.23
CA ILE A 106 -4.29 -1.66 -12.37
C ILE A 106 -3.49 -2.06 -13.61
N ALA A 107 -3.17 -3.35 -13.76
CA ALA A 107 -2.38 -3.86 -14.89
C ALA A 107 -3.02 -3.62 -16.26
N ALA A 108 -4.36 -3.63 -16.34
CA ALA A 108 -5.12 -3.37 -17.55
C ALA A 108 -5.34 -1.88 -17.84
N ASN A 109 -5.24 -1.01 -16.82
CA ASN A 109 -5.45 0.42 -17.00
C ASN A 109 -4.23 1.09 -17.63
N THR A 110 -4.33 1.46 -18.91
CA THR A 110 -3.26 2.08 -19.69
C THR A 110 -2.87 3.48 -19.22
N ASP A 111 -3.72 4.13 -18.41
CA ASP A 111 -3.44 5.46 -17.86
C ASP A 111 -2.33 5.39 -16.80
N PHE A 112 -2.15 4.23 -16.17
CA PHE A 112 -1.05 4.01 -15.24
C PHE A 112 0.29 3.78 -15.95
N PRO A 113 1.40 4.30 -15.39
CA PRO A 113 2.72 4.06 -15.91
C PRO A 113 3.03 2.56 -15.91
N ARG A 114 3.87 2.14 -16.87
CA ARG A 114 4.22 0.73 -17.06
C ARG A 114 4.83 0.12 -15.79
N SER A 115 5.69 0.86 -15.10
CA SER A 115 6.32 0.41 -13.86
C SER A 115 5.30 0.06 -12.78
N LEU A 116 4.30 0.92 -12.55
CA LEU A 116 3.23 0.68 -11.58
C LEU A 116 2.35 -0.52 -11.98
N ARG A 117 2.09 -0.69 -13.28
CA ARG A 117 1.37 -1.87 -13.79
C ARG A 117 2.16 -3.16 -13.61
N ASP A 118 3.46 -3.13 -13.85
CA ASP A 118 4.32 -4.30 -13.73
C ASP A 118 4.53 -4.67 -12.25
N ALA A 119 4.69 -3.69 -11.35
CA ALA A 119 4.71 -3.90 -9.89
C ALA A 119 3.39 -4.53 -9.39
N ALA A 120 2.24 -4.07 -9.89
CA ALA A 120 0.95 -4.67 -9.55
C ALA A 120 0.83 -6.14 -10.02
N LYS A 121 1.38 -6.48 -11.20
CA LYS A 121 1.44 -7.88 -11.67
C LYS A 121 2.37 -8.72 -10.79
N GLU A 122 3.47 -8.16 -10.33
CA GLU A 122 4.42 -8.88 -9.50
C GLU A 122 3.80 -9.34 -8.18
N ILE A 123 2.93 -8.54 -7.55
CA ILE A 123 2.13 -8.97 -6.39
C ILE A 123 1.34 -10.25 -6.68
N VAL A 124 0.75 -10.36 -7.87
CA VAL A 124 0.00 -11.56 -8.28
C VAL A 124 0.94 -12.74 -8.47
N GLU A 125 2.09 -12.54 -9.12
CA GLU A 125 3.08 -13.60 -9.33
C GLU A 125 3.63 -14.15 -8.00
N LYS A 126 3.97 -13.28 -7.04
CA LYS A 126 4.50 -13.70 -5.73
C LYS A 126 3.49 -14.44 -4.86
N THR A 127 2.19 -14.32 -5.15
CA THR A 127 1.13 -15.01 -4.39
C THR A 127 0.75 -16.37 -5.00
N LYS A 128 1.09 -16.67 -6.26
CA LYS A 128 0.81 -17.97 -6.90
C LYS A 128 1.34 -19.18 -6.13
N PRO A 129 2.58 -19.17 -5.59
CA PRO A 129 3.10 -20.32 -4.84
C PRO A 129 2.22 -20.73 -3.65
N LEU A 130 1.46 -19.81 -3.06
CA LEU A 130 0.57 -20.10 -1.91
C LEU A 130 -0.66 -20.92 -2.32
N GLY A 131 -1.10 -20.79 -3.57
CA GLY A 131 -2.21 -21.58 -4.12
C GLY A 131 -1.77 -22.93 -4.67
N GLU A 132 -0.59 -22.97 -5.27
CA GLU A 132 -0.04 -24.09 -6.04
C GLU A 132 0.76 -25.08 -5.17
N GLN A 133 1.46 -24.59 -4.15
CA GLN A 133 2.30 -25.42 -3.30
C GLN A 133 1.44 -26.17 -2.27
N LYS A 134 1.20 -27.46 -2.53
CA LYS A 134 0.62 -28.39 -1.56
C LYS A 134 1.74 -28.94 -0.69
N TYR A 135 1.85 -28.45 0.53
CA TYR A 135 2.71 -29.07 1.54
C TYR A 135 1.99 -30.33 2.04
N THR A 136 2.47 -31.49 1.62
CA THR A 136 1.95 -32.80 2.04
C THR A 136 2.59 -33.22 3.35
N THR A 137 1.99 -34.23 4.01
CA THR A 137 2.44 -34.82 5.29
C THR A 137 3.88 -35.37 5.31
N THR A 138 4.56 -35.37 4.17
CA THR A 138 5.94 -35.84 3.99
C THR A 138 6.99 -34.74 4.07
N THR A 139 6.62 -33.46 3.98
CA THR A 139 7.55 -32.33 4.12
C THR A 139 7.74 -32.02 5.60
N SER A 140 8.97 -31.76 6.04
CA SER A 140 9.18 -31.43 7.44
C SER A 140 8.46 -30.11 7.79
N PRO A 141 7.91 -29.97 9.01
CA PRO A 141 7.31 -28.71 9.45
C PRO A 141 8.27 -27.51 9.38
N ALA A 142 9.58 -27.76 9.53
CA ALA A 142 10.62 -26.73 9.43
C ALA A 142 10.83 -26.24 7.99
N GLU A 143 10.97 -27.15 7.02
CA GLU A 143 11.08 -26.78 5.59
C GLU A 143 9.81 -26.07 5.09
N THR A 144 8.65 -26.50 5.59
CA THR A 144 7.37 -25.84 5.29
C THR A 144 7.35 -24.42 5.82
N LEU A 145 7.81 -24.19 7.06
CA LEU A 145 7.90 -22.86 7.66
C LEU A 145 8.84 -21.94 6.87
N GLU A 146 10.02 -22.45 6.48
CA GLU A 146 11.01 -21.71 5.70
C GLU A 146 10.46 -21.30 4.32
N ALA A 147 9.78 -22.21 3.63
CA ALA A 147 9.17 -21.91 2.34
C ALA A 147 8.10 -20.81 2.44
N ILE A 148 7.31 -20.81 3.52
CA ILE A 148 6.29 -19.79 3.77
C ILE A 148 6.93 -18.44 4.11
N GLU A 149 7.97 -18.44 4.93
CA GLU A 149 8.76 -17.24 5.23
C GLU A 149 9.33 -16.62 3.95
N ASN A 150 9.84 -17.45 3.03
CA ASN A 150 10.35 -16.98 1.74
C ASN A 150 9.28 -16.32 0.87
N ILE A 151 8.05 -16.88 0.86
CA ILE A 151 6.94 -16.28 0.12
C ILE A 151 6.49 -14.96 0.76
N ALA A 152 6.34 -14.93 2.08
CA ALA A 152 5.97 -13.72 2.80
C ALA A 152 7.00 -12.59 2.59
N ASN A 153 8.29 -12.91 2.65
CA ASN A 153 9.38 -11.97 2.38
C ASN A 153 9.36 -11.47 0.93
N SER A 154 9.07 -12.36 -0.03
CA SER A 154 8.94 -11.98 -1.43
C SER A 154 7.74 -11.05 -1.68
N LEU A 155 6.63 -11.27 -0.96
CA LEU A 155 5.46 -10.40 -1.03
C LEU A 155 5.71 -9.03 -0.40
N ILE A 156 6.46 -8.98 0.71
CA ILE A 156 6.90 -7.71 1.33
C ILE A 156 7.71 -6.89 0.33
N ALA A 157 8.70 -7.50 -0.33
CA ALA A 157 9.53 -6.81 -1.31
C ALA A 157 8.70 -6.23 -2.47
N ALA A 158 7.81 -7.02 -3.05
CA ALA A 158 6.93 -6.56 -4.13
C ALA A 158 5.95 -5.45 -3.67
N ASN A 159 5.50 -5.49 -2.42
CA ASN A 159 4.63 -4.46 -1.85
C ASN A 159 5.36 -3.12 -1.61
N GLU A 160 6.63 -3.17 -1.21
CA GLU A 160 7.47 -1.97 -1.12
C GLU A 160 7.76 -1.37 -2.50
N GLU A 161 7.99 -2.20 -3.51
CA GLU A 161 8.15 -1.74 -4.89
C GLU A 161 6.88 -1.04 -5.40
N LEU A 162 5.70 -1.64 -5.18
CA LEU A 162 4.43 -1.02 -5.53
C LEU A 162 4.24 0.33 -4.80
N ARG A 163 4.64 0.43 -3.54
CA ARG A 163 4.56 1.67 -2.75
C ARG A 163 5.49 2.74 -3.31
N SER A 164 6.71 2.37 -3.68
CA SER A 164 7.69 3.26 -4.32
C SER A 164 7.15 3.81 -5.65
N GLU A 165 6.62 2.93 -6.51
CA GLU A 165 6.04 3.32 -7.80
C GLU A 165 4.80 4.21 -7.64
N ARG A 166 3.95 3.91 -6.65
CA ARG A 166 2.82 4.78 -6.27
C ARG A 166 3.28 6.17 -5.87
N GLN A 167 4.33 6.29 -5.06
CA GLN A 167 4.88 7.59 -4.63
C GLN A 167 5.51 8.36 -5.80
N ALA A 168 6.28 7.67 -6.64
CA ALA A 168 6.86 8.26 -7.84
C ALA A 168 5.77 8.82 -8.76
N TYR A 169 4.72 8.05 -9.02
CA TYR A 169 3.62 8.50 -9.87
C TYR A 169 2.79 9.61 -9.23
N ALA A 170 2.54 9.56 -7.92
CA ALA A 170 1.90 10.65 -7.18
C ALA A 170 2.66 11.99 -7.35
N SER A 171 4.00 11.95 -7.25
CA SER A 171 4.84 13.14 -7.44
C SER A 171 4.72 13.72 -8.85
N ILE A 172 4.58 12.86 -9.87
CA ILE A 172 4.38 13.28 -11.26
C ILE A 172 3.02 13.96 -11.43
N LEU A 173 1.97 13.38 -10.83
CA LEU A 173 0.62 13.94 -10.93
C LEU A 173 0.48 15.29 -10.19
N LEU A 174 1.13 15.45 -9.04
CA LEU A 174 1.13 16.71 -8.30
C LEU A 174 1.86 17.85 -9.04
N ASN A 175 2.87 17.49 -9.84
CA ASN A 175 3.69 18.40 -10.61
C ASN A 175 3.17 18.65 -12.05
N ARG A 176 2.06 18.02 -12.44
CA ARG A 176 1.32 18.35 -13.68
C ARG A 176 0.51 19.64 -13.52
#